data_AF-A0A532DPQ9-F1
#
_entry.id   AF-A0A532DPQ9-F1
#
_cell.length_a   1.000
_cell.length_b   1.000
_cell.length_c   1.000
_cell.angle_alpha   90.00
_cell.angle_beta   90.00
_cell.angle_gamma   90.00
#
_symmetry.space_group_name_H-M   'P 1'
#
loop_
_entity.id
_entity.type
_entity.pdbx_description
1 polymer ?
#
loop_
_entity_poly.entity_id
_entity_poly.type
_entity_poly.pdbx_seq_one_letter_code
_entity_poly.pdbx_strand_id
1 'polypeptide(L)'
;MAKAKAEALELIKQLPDDVTTGRIMEELFFKQQIEKGLEDVAQGRIITHQEMKDRIARWRKSDGARDLLGLIRREPWDLGG
;
A
#
# COMPACT_ATOMS: atom_id res chain seq x y z
N MET A 1 9.76 -17.94 1.44
CA MET A 1 8.39 -18.14 0.90
C MET A 1 7.36 -18.53 1.96
N ALA A 2 7.66 -19.39 2.95
CA ALA A 2 6.69 -19.75 4.01
C ALA A 2 6.26 -18.57 4.92
N LYS A 3 7.06 -17.50 5.02
CA LYS A 3 6.85 -16.39 5.95
C LYS A 3 5.69 -15.46 5.56
N ALA A 4 5.63 -15.01 4.30
CA ALA A 4 4.64 -14.02 3.86
C ALA A 4 3.19 -14.53 3.98
N LYS A 5 2.93 -15.78 3.57
CA LYS A 5 1.62 -16.41 3.71
C LYS A 5 1.23 -16.58 5.19
N ALA A 6 2.16 -17.01 6.03
CA ALA A 6 1.91 -17.19 7.46
C ALA A 6 1.63 -15.86 8.18
N GLU A 7 2.39 -14.82 7.88
CA GLU A 7 2.17 -13.47 8.43
C GLU A 7 0.84 -12.86 7.96
N ALA A 8 0.48 -13.05 6.68
CA ALA A 8 -0.82 -12.61 6.17
C ALA A 8 -1.97 -13.32 6.89
N LEU A 9 -1.87 -14.64 7.08
CA LEU A 9 -2.87 -15.42 7.83
C LEU A 9 -2.96 -14.95 9.29
N GLU A 10 -1.84 -14.67 9.94
CA GLU A 10 -1.85 -14.21 11.33
C GLU A 10 -2.48 -12.82 11.47
N LEU A 11 -2.20 -11.91 10.53
CA LEU A 11 -2.88 -10.62 10.47
C LEU A 11 -4.39 -10.80 10.26
N ILE A 12 -4.81 -11.66 9.33
CA ILE A 12 -6.24 -11.91 9.06
C ILE A 12 -6.95 -12.45 10.31
N LYS A 13 -6.33 -13.36 11.07
CA LYS A 13 -6.91 -13.90 12.31
C LYS A 13 -7.12 -12.87 13.41
N GLN A 14 -6.39 -11.75 13.37
CA GLN A 14 -6.53 -10.67 14.36
C GLN A 14 -7.63 -9.66 14.01
N LEU A 15 -8.22 -9.76 12.81
CA LEU A 15 -9.31 -8.90 12.39
C LEU A 15 -10.64 -9.37 13.03
N PRO A 16 -11.63 -8.46 13.18
CA PRO A 16 -12.97 -8.83 13.64
C PRO A 16 -13.64 -9.88 12.73
N ASP A 17 -14.49 -10.72 13.31
CA ASP A 17 -15.20 -11.78 12.56
C ASP A 17 -16.16 -11.24 11.48
N ASP A 18 -16.63 -10.00 11.61
CA ASP A 18 -17.52 -9.31 10.68
C ASP A 18 -16.77 -8.47 9.62
N VAL A 19 -15.44 -8.58 9.56
CA VAL A 19 -14.63 -7.82 8.61
C VAL A 19 -14.96 -8.19 7.16
N THR A 20 -15.10 -7.18 6.31
CA THR A 20 -15.32 -7.40 4.88
C THR A 20 -14.03 -7.78 4.17
N THR A 21 -14.13 -8.50 3.04
CA THR A 21 -12.95 -8.83 2.21
C THR A 21 -12.21 -7.57 1.74
N GLY A 22 -12.93 -6.48 1.45
CA GLY A 22 -12.31 -5.20 1.09
C GLY A 22 -11.40 -4.68 2.20
N ARG A 23 -11.86 -4.73 3.45
CA ARG A 23 -11.05 -4.29 4.59
C ARG A 23 -9.86 -5.21 4.83
N ILE A 24 -10.02 -6.54 4.66
CA ILE A 24 -8.88 -7.48 4.74
C ILE A 24 -7.78 -7.09 3.73
N MET A 25 -8.18 -6.77 2.49
CA MET A 25 -7.23 -6.36 1.46
C MET A 25 -6.54 -5.04 1.82
N GLU A 26 -7.28 -4.05 2.31
CA GLU A 26 -6.71 -2.78 2.78
C GLU A 26 -5.64 -2.98 3.86
N GLU A 27 -5.87 -3.85 4.85
CA GLU A 27 -4.90 -4.14 5.92
C GLU A 27 -3.64 -4.82 5.39
N LEU A 28 -3.78 -5.76 4.45
CA LEU A 28 -2.66 -6.42 3.80
C LEU A 28 -1.81 -5.43 2.97
N PHE A 29 -2.48 -4.55 2.22
CA PHE A 29 -1.80 -3.48 1.48
C PHE A 29 -1.09 -2.51 2.44
N PHE A 30 -1.75 -2.13 3.53
CA PHE A 30 -1.14 -1.25 4.52
C PHE A 30 0.14 -1.87 5.10
N LYS A 31 0.12 -3.14 5.51
CA LYS A 31 1.30 -3.87 5.97
C LYS A 31 2.42 -3.84 4.93
N GLN A 32 2.10 -4.14 3.66
CA GLN A 32 3.09 -4.13 2.57
C GLN A 32 3.73 -2.74 2.37
N GLN A 33 2.94 -1.68 2.45
CA GLN A 33 3.44 -0.30 2.29
C GLN A 33 4.39 0.10 3.42
N ILE A 34 4.13 -0.36 4.66
CA ILE A 34 5.04 -0.16 5.79
C ILE A 34 6.36 -0.90 5.56
N GLU A 35 6.31 -2.17 5.17
CA GLU A 35 7.52 -2.98 4.91
C GLU A 35 8.39 -2.35 3.82
N LYS A 36 7.76 -1.90 2.73
CA LYS A 36 8.45 -1.19 1.66
C LYS A 36 9.09 0.11 2.15
N GLY A 37 8.37 0.88 2.99
CA GLY A 37 8.91 2.10 3.59
C GLY A 37 10.13 1.83 4.47
N LEU A 38 10.11 0.75 5.25
CA LEU A 38 11.26 0.33 6.07
C LEU A 38 12.45 -0.09 5.19
N GLU A 39 12.21 -0.80 4.10
CA GLU A 39 13.26 -1.16 3.14
C GLU A 39 13.84 0.08 2.43
N ASP A 40 12.99 1.05 2.04
CA ASP A 40 13.42 2.31 1.44
C ASP A 40 14.36 3.09 2.38
N VAL A 41 14.05 3.12 3.68
CA VAL A 41 14.92 3.74 4.70
C VAL A 41 16.25 2.99 4.80
N ALA A 42 16.22 1.66 4.89
CA ALA A 42 17.42 0.84 4.98
C ALA A 42 18.33 0.98 3.75
N GLN A 43 17.75 1.20 2.58
CA GLN A 43 18.46 1.35 1.31
C GLN A 43 18.76 2.83 0.96
N GLY A 44 18.50 3.76 1.88
CA GLY A 44 18.78 5.19 1.70
C GLY A 44 17.90 5.89 0.66
N ARG A 45 16.80 5.28 0.22
CA ARG A 45 15.79 5.88 -0.67
C ARG A 45 14.87 6.83 0.09
N ILE A 46 15.47 7.79 0.78
CA ILE A 46 14.77 8.81 1.54
C ILE A 46 14.80 10.14 0.80
N ILE A 47 13.83 10.99 1.09
CA ILE A 47 13.74 12.34 0.52
C ILE A 47 13.76 13.38 1.64
N THR A 48 14.16 14.60 1.30
CA THR A 48 14.11 15.71 2.25
C THR A 48 12.68 16.12 2.54
N HIS A 49 12.47 16.78 3.69
CA HIS A 49 11.17 17.35 4.06
C HIS A 49 10.64 18.33 3.01
N GLN A 50 11.53 19.13 2.40
CA GLN A 50 11.14 20.08 1.37
C GLN A 50 10.66 19.35 0.11
N GLU A 51 11.36 18.31 -0.30
CA GLU A 51 10.97 17.54 -1.47
C GLU A 51 9.65 16.78 -1.26
N MET A 52 9.40 16.29 -0.03
CA MET A 52 8.11 15.73 0.36
C MET A 52 6.98 16.76 0.21
N LYS A 53 7.16 18.00 0.70
CA LYS A 53 6.18 19.08 0.56
C LYS A 53 5.88 19.39 -0.90
N ASP A 54 6.90 19.44 -1.75
CA ASP A 54 6.74 19.73 -3.16
C ASP A 54 5.98 18.60 -3.89
N ARG A 55 6.23 17.33 -3.53
CA ARG A 55 5.49 16.16 -4.04
C ARG A 55 4.00 16.23 -3.66
N ILE A 56 3.69 16.50 -2.40
CA ILE A 56 2.30 16.64 -1.92
C ILE A 56 1.60 17.80 -2.62
N ALA A 57 2.28 18.94 -2.78
CA ALA A 57 1.73 20.11 -3.46
C ALA A 57 1.43 19.84 -4.95
N ARG A 58 2.29 19.06 -5.64
CA ARG A 58 2.03 18.61 -7.02
C ARG A 58 0.84 17.66 -7.07
N TRP A 59 0.79 16.67 -6.19
CA TRP A 59 -0.30 15.69 -6.12
C TRP A 59 -1.67 16.35 -5.91
N ARG A 60 -1.73 17.41 -5.09
CA ARG A 60 -2.94 18.22 -4.88
C ARG A 60 -3.36 19.05 -6.10
N LYS A 61 -2.41 19.40 -6.99
CA LYS A 61 -2.65 20.26 -8.16
C LYS A 61 -3.02 19.47 -9.42
N SER A 62 -2.44 18.29 -9.60
CA SER A 62 -3.00 17.27 -10.49
C SER A 62 -4.30 16.76 -9.89
N ASP A 63 -5.30 16.35 -10.66
CA ASP A 63 -6.52 15.66 -10.15
C ASP A 63 -6.17 14.32 -9.47
N GLY A 64 -5.46 14.33 -8.34
CA GLY A 64 -4.87 13.18 -7.67
C GLY A 64 -5.89 12.14 -7.17
N ALA A 65 -7.18 12.50 -7.16
CA ALA A 65 -8.29 11.59 -6.93
C ALA A 65 -8.49 10.58 -8.07
N ARG A 66 -8.11 10.92 -9.32
CA ARG A 66 -8.21 10.01 -10.48
C ARG A 66 -7.03 9.04 -10.54
N ASP A 67 -5.84 9.47 -10.13
CA ASP A 67 -4.61 8.68 -10.21
C ASP A 67 -4.40 7.70 -9.05
N LEU A 68 -4.79 8.04 -7.81
CA LEU A 68 -4.70 7.08 -6.70
C LEU A 68 -5.70 5.93 -6.86
N LEU A 69 -6.90 6.20 -7.37
CA LEU A 69 -7.82 5.14 -7.78
C LEU A 69 -7.25 4.33 -8.94
N GLY A 70 -6.54 4.93 -9.89
CA GLY A 70 -5.88 4.20 -10.98
C GLY A 70 -4.68 3.35 -10.56
N LEU A 71 -3.98 3.71 -9.48
CA LEU A 71 -2.84 2.98 -8.93
C LEU A 71 -3.25 1.89 -7.93
N ILE A 72 -4.37 2.07 -7.21
CA ILE A 72 -4.92 1.09 -6.27
C ILE A 72 -5.90 0.12 -6.95
N ARG A 73 -6.57 0.53 -8.03
CA ARG A 73 -7.53 -0.27 -8.81
C ARG A 73 -6.91 -0.87 -10.09
N ARG A 74 -5.63 -1.26 -10.05
CA ARG A 74 -5.15 -2.29 -10.96
C ARG A 74 -5.07 -3.56 -10.18
N GLU A 75 -6.13 -4.34 -10.27
CA GLU A 75 -6.16 -5.65 -9.66
C GLU A 75 -5.26 -6.59 -10.51
N PRO A 76 -4.54 -7.53 -9.90
CA PRO A 76 -3.67 -8.45 -10.64
C PRO A 76 -4.40 -9.26 -11.74
N TRP A 77 -5.72 -9.36 -11.71
CA TRP A 77 -6.58 -10.04 -12.68
C TRP A 77 -7.10 -9.14 -13.82
N ASP A 78 -6.72 -7.86 -13.87
CA ASP A 78 -7.01 -6.98 -15.01
C ASP A 78 -6.12 -7.26 -16.24
N LEU A 79 -5.17 -8.20 -16.13
CA LEU A 79 -4.45 -8.80 -17.24
C LEU A 79 -5.09 -10.14 -17.58
N GLY A 80 -6.10 -10.11 -18.43
CA GLY A 80 -6.62 -11.32 -19.06
C GLY A 80 -5.55 -11.98 -19.93
N GLY A 81 -5.29 -13.27 -19.68
CA GLY A 81 -4.38 -14.14 -20.41
C GLY A 81 -3.94 -15.33 -19.58
#